data_AF-A0A1S8DCS0-F1
#
_entry.id   AF-A0A1S8DCS0-F1
#
_cell.length_a   1.000
_cell.length_b   1.000
_cell.length_c   1.000
_cell.angle_alpha   90.00
_cell.angle_beta   90.00
_cell.angle_gamma   90.00
#
_symmetry.space_group_name_H-M   'P 1'
#
loop_
_entity.id
_entity.type
_entity.pdbx_description
1 polymer ?
#
loop_
_entity_poly.entity_id
_entity_poly.type
_entity_poly.pdbx_seq_one_letter_code
_entity_poly.pdbx_strand_id
1 'polypeptide(L)'
;MARPISTSWFSTYLKAEQLFSARGSDSTTTSIGAELGVKPKLLGRMVAAGRFLRRTLPNATAAQVRCSYVHFETLEKISRISPDVASSLAEKALSNTVSIADLTKTLESLRQENPSASPLQIARAQNRREALSFYGDLDRCLLSNPSDMFGIHDGVVLPLQNPALYEAPRYVILDKGRKVYAQILCKRAGQSKDPLRMAMDLYDLAKARRADAIEAKVWIILPALSEVMALLAEIAVQDQACVFGQDWLYLGYLAKDSAGLRLHTLFEREYLEVYNRIVQGQGRVTKEHLSPKLKSKRSGGSYQLPLPLRFSPVKPSLKKARAFDDLIIEQIQNRVNEGTATAWDKKFRIAHDFSI
;
A
#
# COMPACT_ATOMS: atom_id res chain seq x y z
N MET A 1 -6.19 -28.58 33.65
CA MET A 1 -7.30 -28.37 32.71
C MET A 1 -6.81 -27.51 31.55
N ALA A 2 -6.89 -27.98 30.30
CA ALA A 2 -6.45 -27.21 29.13
C ALA A 2 -7.47 -26.10 28.83
N ARG A 3 -6.99 -24.86 28.59
CA ARG A 3 -7.86 -23.76 28.12
C ARG A 3 -8.55 -24.20 26.82
N PRO A 4 -9.87 -23.98 26.67
CA PRO A 4 -10.56 -24.28 25.41
C PRO A 4 -9.90 -23.50 24.27
N ILE A 5 -9.66 -24.19 23.15
CA ILE A 5 -9.06 -23.59 21.95
C ILE A 5 -10.05 -22.56 21.42
N SER A 6 -9.69 -21.28 21.54
CA SER A 6 -10.48 -20.20 20.96
C SER A 6 -10.34 -20.25 19.43
N THR A 7 -11.37 -20.77 18.77
CA THR A 7 -11.51 -20.81 17.30
C THR A 7 -12.12 -19.52 16.74
N SER A 8 -12.65 -18.66 17.61
CA SER A 8 -13.27 -17.38 17.24
C SER A 8 -12.28 -16.38 16.63
N TRP A 9 -10.97 -16.61 16.74
CA TRP A 9 -9.94 -15.73 16.20
C TRP A 9 -10.10 -15.44 14.70
N PHE A 10 -10.55 -16.41 13.90
CA PHE A 10 -10.71 -16.20 12.46
C PHE A 10 -11.93 -15.33 12.16
N SER A 11 -13.01 -15.49 12.93
CA SER A 11 -14.16 -14.58 12.85
C SER A 11 -13.80 -13.15 13.24
N THR A 12 -12.94 -12.98 14.26
CA THR A 12 -12.37 -11.69 14.65
C THR A 12 -11.50 -11.10 13.54
N TYR A 13 -10.69 -11.92 12.88
CA TYR A 13 -9.91 -11.50 11.71
C TYR A 13 -10.80 -11.01 10.56
N LEU A 14 -11.86 -11.75 10.20
CA LEU A 14 -12.77 -11.35 9.12
C LEU A 14 -13.46 -10.01 9.43
N LYS A 15 -13.90 -9.80 10.67
CA LYS A 15 -14.44 -8.50 11.12
C LYS A 15 -13.40 -7.39 11.06
N ALA A 16 -12.19 -7.66 11.53
CA ALA A 16 -11.09 -6.71 11.45
C ALA A 16 -10.78 -6.33 10.00
N GLU A 17 -10.76 -7.30 9.08
CA GLU A 17 -10.53 -7.07 7.65
C GLU A 17 -11.61 -6.19 7.02
N GLN A 18 -12.88 -6.38 7.37
CA GLN A 18 -13.97 -5.49 6.96
C GLN A 18 -13.80 -4.08 7.51
N LEU A 19 -13.45 -3.93 8.79
CA LEU A 19 -13.22 -2.63 9.42
C LEU A 19 -12.00 -1.91 8.82
N PHE A 20 -10.92 -2.63 8.54
CA PHE A 20 -9.75 -2.10 7.83
C PHE A 20 -10.14 -1.64 6.42
N SER A 21 -10.99 -2.38 5.72
CA SER A 21 -11.44 -2.03 4.37
C SER A 21 -12.38 -0.83 4.37
N ALA A 22 -13.32 -0.75 5.33
CA ALA A 22 -14.29 0.33 5.43
C ALA A 22 -13.69 1.67 5.86
N ARG A 23 -12.64 1.66 6.68
CA ARG A 23 -12.00 2.88 7.23
C ARG A 23 -10.70 3.26 6.52
N GLY A 24 -10.19 2.41 5.64
CA GLY A 24 -8.96 2.69 4.88
C GLY A 24 -7.80 3.16 5.77
N SER A 25 -7.19 4.28 5.40
CA SER A 25 -5.99 4.83 6.05
C SER A 25 -6.16 5.30 7.50
N ASP A 26 -7.40 5.43 8.00
CA ASP A 26 -7.67 5.84 9.39
C ASP A 26 -7.61 4.69 10.38
N SER A 27 -7.59 3.45 9.89
CA SER A 27 -7.62 2.27 10.73
C SER A 27 -6.22 1.80 11.15
N THR A 28 -5.99 1.78 12.46
CA THR A 28 -4.85 1.12 13.08
C THR A 28 -5.29 -0.14 13.83
N THR A 29 -4.38 -1.10 14.03
CA THR A 29 -4.62 -2.24 14.94
C THR A 29 -5.00 -1.79 16.36
N THR A 30 -4.63 -0.56 16.75
CA THR A 30 -5.01 0.02 18.04
C THR A 30 -6.48 0.42 18.04
N SER A 31 -6.91 1.21 17.03
CA SER A 31 -8.31 1.65 16.90
C SER A 31 -9.30 0.49 16.69
N ILE A 32 -8.99 -0.44 15.80
CA ILE A 32 -9.83 -1.62 15.54
C ILE A 32 -9.76 -2.60 16.72
N GLY A 33 -8.61 -2.72 17.37
CA GLY A 33 -8.48 -3.53 18.58
C GLY A 33 -9.40 -3.04 19.69
N ALA A 34 -9.46 -1.72 19.92
CA ALA A 34 -10.36 -1.13 20.91
C ALA A 34 -11.83 -1.44 20.61
N GLU A 35 -12.26 -1.33 19.35
CA GLU A 35 -13.63 -1.61 18.92
C GLU A 35 -14.01 -3.10 19.01
N LEU A 36 -13.09 -3.99 18.64
CA LEU A 36 -13.31 -5.43 18.72
C LEU A 36 -13.11 -5.99 20.13
N GLY A 37 -12.71 -5.16 21.10
CA GLY A 37 -12.35 -5.61 22.46
C GLY A 37 -11.10 -6.49 22.51
N VAL A 38 -10.20 -6.36 21.53
CA VAL A 38 -8.99 -7.19 21.38
C VAL A 38 -7.75 -6.32 21.55
N LYS A 39 -6.80 -6.78 22.39
CA LYS A 39 -5.52 -6.09 22.56
C LYS A 39 -4.81 -5.90 21.20
N PRO A 40 -4.26 -4.72 20.87
CA PRO A 40 -3.73 -4.41 19.54
C PRO A 40 -2.64 -5.40 19.08
N LYS A 41 -1.76 -5.82 20.00
CA LYS A 41 -0.71 -6.81 19.74
C LYS A 41 -1.28 -8.19 19.40
N LEU A 42 -2.37 -8.59 20.05
CA LEU A 42 -3.05 -9.87 19.77
C LEU A 42 -3.77 -9.79 18.43
N LEU A 43 -4.45 -8.68 18.15
CA LEU A 43 -5.11 -8.44 16.87
C LEU A 43 -4.11 -8.50 15.72
N GLY A 44 -2.95 -7.86 15.83
CA GLY A 44 -1.90 -7.93 14.81
C GLY A 44 -1.45 -9.35 14.49
N ARG A 45 -1.34 -10.22 15.52
CA ARG A 45 -1.02 -11.65 15.34
C ARG A 45 -2.15 -12.42 14.65
N MET A 46 -3.40 -12.17 15.03
CA MET A 46 -4.58 -12.77 14.39
C MET A 46 -4.70 -12.35 12.92
N VAL A 47 -4.42 -11.08 12.61
CA VAL A 47 -4.44 -10.55 11.24
C VAL A 47 -3.34 -11.18 10.38
N ALA A 48 -2.12 -11.33 10.91
CA ALA A 48 -1.04 -11.99 10.20
C ALA A 48 -1.40 -13.46 9.90
N ALA A 49 -1.90 -14.20 10.90
CA ALA A 49 -2.34 -15.58 10.74
C ALA A 49 -3.51 -15.72 9.75
N GLY A 50 -4.49 -14.82 9.81
CA GLY A 50 -5.67 -14.81 8.93
C GLY A 50 -5.31 -14.53 7.47
N ARG A 51 -4.42 -13.56 7.23
CA ARG A 51 -3.91 -13.27 5.88
C ARG A 51 -3.15 -14.45 5.28
N PHE A 52 -2.35 -15.15 6.09
CA PHE A 52 -1.66 -16.35 5.65
C PHE A 52 -2.66 -17.47 5.33
N LEU A 53 -3.65 -17.71 6.20
CA LEU A 53 -4.70 -18.69 5.97
C LEU A 53 -5.46 -18.42 4.66
N ARG A 54 -5.93 -17.18 4.42
CA ARG A 54 -6.64 -16.82 3.17
C ARG A 54 -5.78 -17.00 1.92
N ARG A 55 -4.46 -16.82 2.01
CA ARG A 55 -3.55 -17.02 0.88
C ARG A 55 -3.39 -18.49 0.54
N THR A 56 -3.30 -19.35 1.57
CA THR A 56 -3.03 -20.78 1.40
C THR A 56 -4.30 -21.59 1.16
N LEU A 57 -5.41 -21.22 1.82
CA LEU A 57 -6.71 -21.88 1.73
C LEU A 57 -7.81 -20.80 1.50
N PRO A 58 -7.95 -20.29 0.26
CA PRO A 58 -8.82 -19.15 -0.03
C PRO A 58 -10.31 -19.39 0.23
N ASN A 59 -10.74 -20.66 0.22
CA ASN A 59 -12.14 -21.06 0.40
C ASN A 59 -12.48 -21.44 1.86
N ALA A 60 -11.55 -21.28 2.80
CA ALA A 60 -11.78 -21.63 4.20
C ALA A 60 -12.77 -20.66 4.87
N THR A 61 -13.80 -21.22 5.49
CA THR A 61 -14.82 -20.48 6.23
C THR A 61 -14.54 -20.50 7.74
N ALA A 62 -15.10 -19.55 8.49
CA ALA A 62 -14.95 -19.51 9.94
C ALA A 62 -15.47 -20.77 10.66
N ALA A 63 -16.47 -21.45 10.08
CA ALA A 63 -17.00 -22.70 10.62
C ALA A 63 -16.01 -23.88 10.50
N GLN A 64 -15.11 -23.83 9.51
CA GLN A 64 -14.11 -24.88 9.26
C GLN A 64 -12.85 -24.71 10.12
N VAL A 65 -12.61 -23.54 10.71
CA VAL A 65 -11.45 -23.28 11.55
C VAL A 65 -11.63 -23.95 12.91
N ARG A 66 -10.89 -25.03 13.16
CA ARG A 66 -10.90 -25.77 14.44
C ARG A 66 -9.65 -25.54 15.28
N CYS A 67 -8.75 -24.66 14.83
CA CYS A 67 -7.45 -24.45 15.46
C CYS A 67 -7.31 -23.05 16.10
N SER A 68 -6.27 -22.89 16.92
CA SER A 68 -5.82 -21.57 17.40
C SER A 68 -5.08 -20.79 16.30
N TYR A 69 -5.13 -19.45 16.35
CA TYR A 69 -4.36 -18.56 15.46
C TYR A 69 -2.86 -18.85 15.47
N VAL A 70 -2.34 -19.40 16.58
CA VAL A 70 -0.92 -19.75 16.75
C VAL A 70 -0.48 -20.80 15.74
N HIS A 71 -1.35 -21.72 15.29
CA HIS A 71 -1.00 -22.68 14.26
C HIS A 71 -0.63 -21.98 12.95
N PHE A 72 -1.49 -21.08 12.47
CA PHE A 72 -1.26 -20.36 11.22
C PHE A 72 -0.18 -19.28 11.35
N GLU A 73 0.04 -18.72 12.54
CA GLU A 73 1.22 -17.88 12.80
C GLU A 73 2.52 -18.68 12.72
N THR A 74 2.54 -19.92 13.22
CA THR A 74 3.72 -20.80 13.12
C THR A 74 3.91 -21.32 11.70
N LEU A 75 2.83 -21.70 11.00
CA LEU A 75 2.91 -22.07 9.59
C LEU A 75 3.37 -20.91 8.71
N GLU A 76 2.97 -19.68 9.01
CA GLU A 76 3.49 -18.50 8.32
C GLU A 76 5.01 -18.42 8.49
N LYS A 77 5.55 -18.67 9.70
CA LYS A 77 7.01 -18.72 9.93
C LYS A 77 7.67 -19.88 9.20
N ILE A 78 7.07 -21.07 9.17
CA ILE A 78 7.56 -22.23 8.42
C ILE A 78 7.60 -21.90 6.93
N SER A 79 6.57 -21.26 6.38
CA SER A 79 6.47 -20.91 4.96
C SER A 79 7.59 -19.99 4.49
N ARG A 80 8.16 -19.21 5.43
CA ARG A 80 9.31 -18.36 5.15
C ARG A 80 10.59 -19.16 4.90
N ILE A 81 10.71 -20.36 5.46
CA ILE A 81 11.85 -21.27 5.25
C ILE A 81 11.53 -22.27 4.14
N SER A 82 10.39 -22.96 4.26
CA SER A 82 9.92 -23.96 3.31
C SER A 82 8.41 -23.77 3.03
N PRO A 83 8.07 -23.11 1.91
CA PRO A 83 6.67 -22.93 1.48
C PRO A 83 5.93 -24.24 1.28
N ASP A 84 6.61 -25.27 0.76
CA ASP A 84 6.00 -26.57 0.45
C ASP A 84 5.60 -27.31 1.72
N VAL A 85 6.47 -27.29 2.75
CA VAL A 85 6.16 -27.86 4.07
C VAL A 85 5.00 -27.11 4.72
N ALA A 86 4.98 -25.79 4.67
CA ALA A 86 3.87 -25.02 5.23
C ALA A 86 2.53 -25.31 4.51
N SER A 87 2.56 -25.45 3.19
CA SER A 87 1.37 -25.72 2.38
C SER A 87 0.82 -27.12 2.66
N SER A 88 1.68 -28.14 2.74
CA SER A 88 1.27 -29.52 3.04
C SER A 88 0.70 -29.72 4.46
N LEU A 89 1.01 -28.81 5.40
CA LEU A 89 0.51 -28.83 6.77
C LEU A 89 -0.73 -27.95 6.99
N ALA A 90 -1.14 -27.13 6.01
CA ALA A 90 -2.19 -26.12 6.20
C ALA A 90 -3.57 -26.71 6.53
N GLU A 91 -4.02 -27.73 5.81
CA GLU A 91 -5.32 -28.38 6.07
C GLU A 91 -5.32 -29.14 7.41
N LYS A 92 -4.20 -29.79 7.75
CA LYS A 92 -4.00 -30.45 9.04
C LYS A 92 -4.02 -29.45 10.20
N ALA A 93 -3.44 -28.26 9.99
CA ALA A 93 -3.50 -27.18 10.97
C ALA A 93 -4.91 -26.64 11.10
N LEU A 94 -5.64 -26.41 9.99
CA LEU A 94 -7.02 -25.91 9.99
C LEU A 94 -7.96 -26.80 10.82
N SER A 95 -7.82 -28.11 10.65
CA SER A 95 -8.59 -29.15 11.36
C SER A 95 -8.03 -29.48 12.76
N ASN A 96 -6.97 -28.81 13.20
CA ASN A 96 -6.30 -29.01 14.49
C ASN A 96 -5.79 -30.45 14.69
N THR A 97 -5.41 -31.14 13.61
CA THR A 97 -4.84 -32.49 13.64
C THR A 97 -3.32 -32.50 13.76
N VAL A 98 -2.65 -31.37 13.49
CA VAL A 98 -1.23 -31.15 13.81
C VAL A 98 -1.14 -30.22 15.01
N SER A 99 -0.34 -30.58 16.02
CA SER A 99 -0.21 -29.78 17.23
C SER A 99 0.71 -28.57 17.02
N ILE A 100 0.54 -27.53 17.83
CA ILE A 100 1.48 -26.38 17.86
C ILE A 100 2.90 -26.84 18.20
N ALA A 101 3.05 -27.85 19.06
CA ALA A 101 4.34 -28.39 19.45
C ALA A 101 5.04 -29.03 18.25
N ASP A 102 4.33 -29.81 17.44
CA ASP A 102 4.87 -30.42 16.22
C ASP A 102 5.26 -29.36 15.19
N LEU A 103 4.40 -28.36 14.95
CA LEU A 103 4.74 -27.24 14.08
C LEU A 103 5.99 -26.48 14.56
N THR A 104 6.13 -26.30 15.88
CA THR A 104 7.31 -25.64 16.45
C THR A 104 8.57 -26.49 16.25
N LYS A 105 8.46 -27.81 16.45
CA LYS A 105 9.56 -28.75 16.20
C LYS A 105 9.96 -28.77 14.72
N THR A 106 9.00 -28.76 13.80
CA THR A 106 9.26 -28.64 12.35
C THR A 106 9.97 -27.33 12.04
N LEU A 107 9.51 -26.21 12.62
CA LEU A 107 10.16 -24.91 12.43
C LEU A 107 11.62 -24.90 12.91
N GLU A 108 11.90 -25.50 14.07
CA GLU A 108 13.28 -25.60 14.57
C GLU A 108 14.15 -26.57 13.75
N SER A 109 13.61 -27.71 13.31
CA SER A 109 14.31 -28.64 12.39
C SER A 109 14.73 -27.91 11.11
N LEU A 110 13.79 -27.19 10.49
CA LEU A 110 14.05 -26.42 9.27
C LEU A 110 15.10 -25.32 9.47
N ARG A 111 15.17 -24.72 10.66
CA ARG A 111 16.21 -23.74 11.02
C ARG A 111 17.57 -24.39 11.19
N GLN A 112 17.62 -25.58 11.78
CA GLN A 112 18.85 -26.35 11.98
C GLN A 112 19.39 -26.92 10.67
N GLU A 113 18.50 -27.36 9.77
CA GLU A 113 18.83 -27.85 8.42
C GLU A 113 19.22 -26.72 7.46
N ASN A 114 18.78 -25.49 7.73
CA ASN A 114 19.15 -24.29 6.98
C ASN A 114 19.88 -23.27 7.88
N PRO A 115 21.04 -23.62 8.47
CA PRO A 115 21.73 -22.76 9.44
C PRO A 115 22.30 -21.49 8.79
N SER A 116 22.51 -21.51 7.47
CA SER A 116 22.93 -20.37 6.66
C SER A 116 21.80 -19.37 6.37
N ALA A 117 20.53 -19.80 6.43
CA ALA A 117 19.37 -18.93 6.25
C ALA A 117 19.10 -18.15 7.54
N SER A 118 19.95 -17.15 7.81
CA SER A 118 19.73 -16.27 8.96
C SER A 118 18.31 -15.68 8.89
N PRO A 119 17.65 -15.40 10.03
CA PRO A 119 16.34 -14.74 10.04
C PRO A 119 16.31 -13.46 9.19
N LEU A 120 17.46 -12.78 9.06
CA LEU A 120 17.67 -11.65 8.16
C LEU A 120 17.64 -12.03 6.68
N GLN A 121 18.28 -13.14 6.27
CA GLN A 121 18.23 -13.62 4.89
C GLN A 121 16.82 -14.07 4.51
N ILE A 122 16.12 -14.76 5.42
CA ILE A 122 14.73 -15.16 5.24
C ILE A 122 13.82 -13.93 5.10
N ALA A 123 13.97 -12.94 5.99
CA ALA A 123 13.24 -11.67 5.89
C ALA A 123 13.56 -10.93 4.59
N ARG A 124 14.82 -10.94 4.12
CA ARG A 124 15.23 -10.37 2.83
C ARG A 124 14.66 -11.14 1.65
N ALA A 125 14.58 -12.46 1.71
CA ALA A 125 13.99 -13.29 0.67
C ALA A 125 12.48 -13.05 0.58
N GLN A 126 11.78 -12.95 1.71
CA GLN A 126 10.37 -12.56 1.77
C GLN A 126 10.16 -11.13 1.24
N ASN A 127 11.04 -10.20 1.64
CA ASN A 127 11.04 -8.84 1.11
C ASN A 127 11.32 -8.77 -0.39
N ARG A 128 11.98 -9.77 -0.98
CA ARG A 128 12.10 -9.89 -2.44
C ARG A 128 10.84 -10.48 -3.06
N ARG A 129 10.32 -11.58 -2.51
CA ARG A 129 9.11 -12.25 -3.01
C ARG A 129 7.88 -11.34 -3.02
N GLU A 130 7.57 -10.65 -1.92
CA GLU A 130 6.38 -9.78 -1.93
C GLU A 130 6.61 -8.49 -2.75
N ALA A 131 7.87 -8.12 -3.05
CA ALA A 131 8.19 -7.02 -3.95
C ALA A 131 7.90 -7.45 -5.39
N LEU A 132 8.40 -8.63 -5.78
CA LEU A 132 8.10 -9.23 -7.07
C LEU A 132 6.58 -9.42 -7.25
N SER A 133 5.87 -9.88 -6.22
CA SER A 133 4.40 -10.00 -6.26
C SER A 133 3.72 -8.64 -6.45
N PHE A 134 4.07 -7.63 -5.66
CA PHE A 134 3.50 -6.29 -5.78
C PHE A 134 3.78 -5.67 -7.16
N TYR A 135 4.99 -5.83 -7.67
CA TYR A 135 5.33 -5.35 -9.00
C TYR A 135 4.59 -6.12 -10.09
N GLY A 136 4.45 -7.44 -9.97
CA GLY A 136 3.65 -8.23 -10.91
C GLY A 136 2.14 -7.93 -10.85
N ASP A 137 1.63 -7.54 -9.67
CA ASP A 137 0.28 -7.01 -9.48
C ASP A 137 0.14 -5.64 -10.17
N LEU A 138 1.13 -4.75 -10.00
CA LEU A 138 1.15 -3.44 -10.64
C LEU A 138 1.29 -3.52 -12.16
N ASP A 139 2.20 -4.35 -12.66
CA ASP A 139 2.39 -4.61 -14.09
C ASP A 139 1.08 -5.10 -14.71
N ARG A 140 0.38 -6.05 -14.07
CA ARG A 140 -0.94 -6.50 -14.53
C ARG A 140 -1.99 -5.39 -14.52
N CYS A 141 -2.02 -4.56 -13.47
CA CYS A 141 -2.96 -3.44 -13.39
C CYS A 141 -2.72 -2.44 -14.53
N LEU A 142 -1.47 -2.03 -14.75
CA LEU A 142 -1.07 -1.09 -15.80
C LEU A 142 -1.30 -1.65 -17.21
N LEU A 143 -1.06 -2.94 -17.43
CA LEU A 143 -1.34 -3.60 -18.72
C LEU A 143 -2.85 -3.69 -19.02
N SER A 144 -3.69 -3.83 -17.98
CA SER A 144 -5.13 -3.94 -18.14
C SER A 144 -5.83 -2.59 -18.38
N ASN A 145 -5.28 -1.50 -17.85
CA ASN A 145 -5.90 -0.18 -17.83
C ASN A 145 -4.82 0.94 -17.76
N PRO A 146 -4.22 1.34 -18.89
CA PRO A 146 -2.91 1.98 -18.86
C PRO A 146 -2.91 3.45 -18.44
N SER A 147 -3.63 4.34 -19.13
CA SER A 147 -3.42 5.80 -18.99
C SER A 147 -4.60 6.56 -18.41
N ASP A 148 -5.83 6.16 -18.73
CA ASP A 148 -7.04 6.86 -18.26
C ASP A 148 -7.18 6.82 -16.72
N MET A 149 -6.64 5.77 -16.07
CA MET A 149 -6.57 5.68 -14.59
C MET A 149 -5.70 6.76 -13.93
N PHE A 150 -4.86 7.45 -14.72
CA PHE A 150 -4.03 8.56 -14.26
C PHE A 150 -4.60 9.91 -14.72
N GLY A 151 -5.85 9.91 -15.19
CA GLY A 151 -6.55 11.09 -15.71
C GLY A 151 -5.96 11.61 -17.01
N ILE A 152 -5.36 10.74 -17.84
CA ILE A 152 -4.84 11.11 -19.17
C ILE A 152 -5.35 10.19 -20.27
N HIS A 153 -5.87 10.82 -21.31
CA HIS A 153 -6.43 10.18 -22.49
C HIS A 153 -5.38 9.88 -23.57
N ASP A 154 -5.54 8.76 -24.28
CA ASP A 154 -4.62 8.27 -25.32
C ASP A 154 -3.14 8.21 -24.87
N GLY A 155 -2.90 8.22 -23.56
CA GLY A 155 -1.56 8.20 -23.00
C GLY A 155 -0.95 6.81 -23.12
N VAL A 156 0.38 6.74 -23.13
CA VAL A 156 1.13 5.48 -23.17
C VAL A 156 1.93 5.33 -21.90
N VAL A 157 1.73 4.22 -21.19
CA VAL A 157 2.57 3.83 -20.06
C VAL A 157 3.76 3.04 -20.58
N LEU A 158 4.97 3.52 -20.30
CA LEU A 158 6.22 2.87 -20.68
C LEU A 158 6.95 2.38 -19.42
N PRO A 159 7.23 1.07 -19.30
CA PRO A 159 8.13 0.58 -18.27
C PRO A 159 9.56 1.02 -18.60
N LEU A 160 10.27 1.55 -17.60
CA LEU A 160 11.69 1.88 -17.74
C LEU A 160 12.51 0.61 -17.50
N GLN A 161 13.52 0.37 -18.35
CA GLN A 161 14.45 -0.74 -18.17
C GLN A 161 15.45 -0.44 -17.07
N ASN A 162 15.70 -1.40 -16.18
CA ASN A 162 16.66 -1.32 -15.09
C ASN A 162 16.59 -0.02 -14.27
N PRO A 163 15.41 0.36 -13.72
CA PRO A 163 15.37 1.49 -12.80
C PRO A 163 16.27 1.14 -11.62
N ALA A 164 17.29 1.97 -11.37
CA ALA A 164 18.08 1.87 -10.15
C ALA A 164 17.10 1.79 -8.98
N LEU A 165 17.09 0.63 -8.30
CA LEU A 165 16.13 0.32 -7.26
C LEU A 165 16.15 1.48 -6.26
N TYR A 166 15.00 2.15 -6.10
CA TYR A 166 14.79 3.27 -5.17
C TYR A 166 15.31 4.65 -5.60
N GLU A 167 15.88 4.80 -6.79
CA GLU A 167 16.46 6.07 -7.26
C GLU A 167 15.81 6.59 -8.55
N ALA A 168 15.13 5.75 -9.32
CA ALA A 168 14.51 6.12 -10.59
C ALA A 168 13.01 5.75 -10.64
N PRO A 169 12.21 6.46 -11.46
CA PRO A 169 10.87 6.03 -11.81
C PRO A 169 10.89 4.64 -12.44
N ARG A 170 9.84 3.86 -12.17
CA ARG A 170 9.66 2.53 -12.76
C ARG A 170 8.87 2.61 -14.07
N TYR A 171 7.95 3.57 -14.16
CA TYR A 171 7.19 3.83 -15.37
C TYR A 171 7.15 5.31 -15.65
N VAL A 172 6.99 5.63 -16.93
CA VAL A 172 6.70 6.98 -17.41
C VAL A 172 5.40 6.91 -18.20
N ILE A 173 4.52 7.86 -17.96
CA ILE A 173 3.30 8.05 -18.74
C ILE A 173 3.57 9.19 -19.72
N LEU A 174 3.45 8.88 -21.01
CA LEU A 174 3.51 9.87 -22.08
C LEU A 174 2.10 10.28 -22.48
N ASP A 175 1.94 11.55 -22.83
CA ASP A 175 0.73 12.04 -23.49
C ASP A 175 0.69 11.64 -24.98
N LYS A 176 -0.41 11.99 -25.65
CA LYS A 176 -0.59 11.79 -27.09
C LYS A 176 0.50 12.44 -27.95
N GLY A 177 1.09 13.53 -27.46
CA GLY A 177 2.21 14.25 -28.08
C GLY A 177 3.59 13.69 -27.72
N ARG A 178 3.66 12.53 -27.04
CA ARG A 178 4.89 11.89 -26.56
C ARG A 178 5.66 12.69 -25.51
N LYS A 179 5.05 13.70 -24.88
CA LYS A 179 5.64 14.43 -23.75
C LYS A 179 5.39 13.65 -22.46
N VAL A 180 6.30 13.81 -21.49
CA VAL A 180 6.16 13.18 -20.17
C VAL A 180 5.04 13.85 -19.41
N TYR A 181 3.91 13.15 -19.28
CA TYR A 181 2.78 13.58 -18.46
C TYR A 181 2.99 13.25 -16.99
N ALA A 182 3.49 12.03 -16.71
CA ALA A 182 3.71 11.59 -15.35
C ALA A 182 4.87 10.62 -15.20
N GLN A 183 5.45 10.59 -14.01
CA GLN A 183 6.47 9.63 -13.59
C GLN A 183 5.93 8.81 -12.43
N ILE A 184 6.04 7.48 -12.51
CA ILE A 184 5.58 6.58 -11.46
C ILE A 184 6.78 6.05 -10.66
N LEU A 185 6.85 6.48 -9.41
CA LEU A 185 7.75 5.96 -8.39
C LEU A 185 7.09 4.77 -7.70
N CYS A 186 7.77 3.63 -7.70
CA CYS A 186 7.35 2.44 -6.97
C CYS A 186 8.45 2.05 -6.00
N LYS A 187 8.33 2.46 -4.74
CA LYS A 187 9.22 2.01 -3.67
C LYS A 187 8.45 1.08 -2.78
N ARG A 188 8.88 -0.17 -2.68
CA ARG A 188 8.30 -1.05 -1.67
C ARG A 188 8.66 -0.53 -0.28
N ALA A 189 7.65 -0.01 0.43
CA ALA A 189 7.70 0.25 1.85
C ALA A 189 7.61 -1.07 2.64
N GLY A 190 8.59 -1.95 2.49
CA GLY A 190 8.69 -3.17 3.29
C GLY A 190 9.36 -2.84 4.61
N GLN A 191 8.68 -3.08 5.74
CA GLN A 191 9.17 -2.98 7.14
C GLN A 191 10.49 -2.21 7.30
N SER A 192 10.49 -0.94 6.90
CA SER A 192 11.59 -0.05 7.28
C SER A 192 11.57 -0.02 8.80
N LYS A 193 12.74 -0.17 9.43
CA LYS A 193 12.84 0.06 10.89
C LYS A 193 12.41 1.49 11.24
N ASP A 194 12.43 2.40 10.27
CA ASP A 194 11.97 3.78 10.37
C ASP A 194 11.07 4.15 9.16
N PRO A 195 9.74 4.02 9.32
CA PRO A 195 8.77 4.40 8.29
C PRO A 195 8.79 5.89 7.95
N LEU A 196 9.07 6.77 8.91
CA LEU A 196 9.12 8.21 8.71
C LEU A 196 10.30 8.61 7.84
N ARG A 197 11.48 8.05 8.12
CA ARG A 197 12.65 8.30 7.26
C ARG A 197 12.41 7.87 5.83
N MET A 198 11.76 6.72 5.63
CA MET A 198 11.42 6.24 4.30
C MET A 198 10.42 7.13 3.56
N ALA A 199 9.43 7.67 4.27
CA ALA A 199 8.49 8.64 3.73
C ALA A 199 9.21 9.92 3.28
N MET A 200 10.11 10.45 4.11
CA MET A 200 10.94 11.62 3.77
C MET A 200 11.82 11.38 2.54
N ASP A 201 12.56 10.26 2.49
CA ASP A 201 13.41 9.94 1.35
C ASP A 201 12.58 9.78 0.05
N LEU A 202 11.37 9.25 0.14
CA LEU A 202 10.45 9.14 -1.00
C LEU A 202 9.95 10.50 -1.47
N TYR A 203 9.62 11.38 -0.53
CA TYR A 203 9.16 12.72 -0.84
C TYR A 203 10.26 13.56 -1.47
N ASP A 204 11.50 13.46 -0.98
CA ASP A 204 12.66 14.13 -1.59
C ASP A 204 12.94 13.61 -3.00
N LEU A 205 12.82 12.29 -3.23
CA LEU A 205 12.91 11.72 -4.57
C LEU A 205 11.81 12.29 -5.48
N ALA A 206 10.57 12.39 -5.00
CA ALA A 206 9.47 12.95 -5.78
C ALA A 206 9.73 14.42 -6.18
N LYS A 207 10.22 15.25 -5.25
CA LYS A 207 10.62 16.64 -5.54
C LYS A 207 11.74 16.71 -6.58
N ALA A 208 12.75 15.86 -6.47
CA ALA A 208 13.83 15.81 -7.46
C ALA A 208 13.29 15.48 -8.86
N ARG A 209 12.37 14.52 -8.95
CA ARG A 209 11.74 14.14 -10.24
C ARG A 209 10.81 15.21 -10.80
N ARG A 210 10.13 15.94 -9.94
CA ARG A 210 9.36 17.12 -10.33
C ARG A 210 10.27 18.23 -10.85
N ALA A 211 11.45 18.42 -10.26
CA ALA A 211 12.42 19.40 -10.75
C ALA A 211 12.99 19.04 -12.13
N ASP A 212 13.21 17.75 -12.41
CA ASP A 212 13.65 17.26 -13.72
C ASP A 212 12.58 17.45 -14.82
N ALA A 213 11.29 17.47 -14.45
CA ALA A 213 10.17 17.62 -15.37
C ALA A 213 9.05 18.45 -14.71
N ILE A 214 9.20 19.79 -14.75
CA ILE A 214 8.39 20.74 -13.98
C ILE A 214 6.90 20.74 -14.32
N GLU A 215 6.51 20.23 -15.48
CA GLU A 215 5.10 20.10 -15.89
C GLU A 215 4.55 18.70 -15.59
N ALA A 216 5.42 17.70 -15.39
CA ALA A 216 5.02 16.31 -15.20
C ALA A 216 4.56 16.00 -13.77
N LYS A 217 3.48 15.25 -13.64
CA LYS A 217 2.98 14.73 -12.37
C LYS A 217 3.90 13.63 -11.85
N VAL A 218 3.97 13.46 -10.54
CA VAL A 218 4.70 12.37 -9.88
C VAL A 218 3.69 11.52 -9.14
N TRP A 219 3.71 10.22 -9.42
CA TRP A 219 2.88 9.22 -8.75
C TRP A 219 3.76 8.37 -7.85
N ILE A 220 3.40 8.23 -6.58
CA ILE A 220 4.02 7.25 -5.69
C ILE A 220 2.98 6.15 -5.44
N ILE A 221 3.26 4.94 -5.92
CA ILE A 221 2.38 3.78 -5.73
C ILE A 221 2.98 2.84 -4.69
N LEU A 222 2.25 2.62 -3.60
CA LEU A 222 2.65 1.80 -2.46
C LEU A 222 1.69 0.63 -2.23
N PRO A 223 2.09 -0.42 -1.49
CA PRO A 223 1.14 -1.42 -1.01
C PRO A 223 0.06 -0.79 -0.11
N ALA A 224 -1.18 -1.30 -0.19
CA ALA A 224 -2.27 -0.88 0.69
C ALA A 224 -1.86 -0.96 2.17
N LEU A 225 -2.37 -0.04 2.99
CA LEU A 225 -2.15 0.01 4.43
C LEU A 225 -0.68 0.22 4.84
N SER A 226 0.12 0.83 3.97
CA SER A 226 1.50 1.19 4.29
C SER A 226 1.55 2.38 5.26
N GLU A 227 2.24 2.21 6.39
CA GLU A 227 2.52 3.30 7.33
C GLU A 227 3.29 4.45 6.65
N VAL A 228 4.14 4.13 5.69
CA VAL A 228 4.88 5.11 4.89
C VAL A 228 3.93 5.97 4.05
N MET A 229 2.84 5.39 3.53
CA MET A 229 1.83 6.12 2.75
C MET A 229 1.08 7.14 3.62
N ALA A 230 0.72 6.77 4.85
CA ALA A 230 0.06 7.68 5.78
C ALA A 230 0.98 8.86 6.14
N LEU A 231 2.26 8.59 6.41
CA LEU A 231 3.25 9.63 6.72
C LEU A 231 3.55 10.51 5.49
N LEU A 232 3.62 9.92 4.29
CA LEU A 232 3.75 10.67 3.03
C LEU A 232 2.57 11.60 2.79
N ALA A 233 1.34 11.16 3.06
CA ALA A 233 0.16 12.00 2.93
C ALA A 233 0.21 13.19 3.89
N GLU A 234 0.65 13.00 5.13
CA GLU A 234 0.86 14.11 6.07
C GLU A 234 1.92 15.09 5.55
N ILE A 235 3.06 14.59 5.06
CA ILE A 235 4.12 15.43 4.48
C ILE A 235 3.59 16.22 3.29
N ALA A 236 2.86 15.57 2.38
CA ALA A 236 2.32 16.18 1.17
C ALA A 236 1.29 17.28 1.48
N VAL A 237 0.44 17.09 2.50
CA VAL A 237 -0.51 18.12 2.96
C VAL A 237 0.22 19.29 3.62
N GLN A 238 1.23 19.03 4.46
CA GLN A 238 1.98 20.08 5.13
C GLN A 238 2.76 20.95 4.14
N ASP A 239 3.44 20.32 3.17
CA ASP A 239 4.23 21.01 2.13
C ASP A 239 3.42 21.46 0.92
N GLN A 240 2.09 21.29 0.94
CA GLN A 240 1.21 21.68 -0.15
C GLN A 240 1.63 21.06 -1.50
N ALA A 241 2.04 19.78 -1.50
CA ALA A 241 2.36 19.04 -2.72
C ALA A 241 1.11 18.47 -3.42
N CYS A 242 0.07 18.25 -2.61
CA CYS A 242 -1.27 17.88 -3.03
C CYS A 242 -2.23 18.99 -2.59
N VAL A 243 -2.28 20.09 -3.35
CA VAL A 243 -3.27 21.15 -3.18
C VAL A 243 -4.43 20.92 -4.12
N PHE A 244 -5.35 20.03 -3.75
CA PHE A 244 -6.77 20.03 -4.11
C PHE A 244 -7.17 20.84 -5.37
N GLY A 245 -6.53 20.61 -6.53
CA GLY A 245 -6.65 21.45 -7.73
C GLY A 245 -5.36 21.80 -8.51
N GLN A 246 -4.16 21.72 -7.91
CA GLN A 246 -2.86 21.84 -8.60
C GLN A 246 -1.85 20.79 -8.10
N ASP A 247 -2.27 19.54 -8.09
CA ASP A 247 -1.49 18.43 -7.55
C ASP A 247 -0.39 18.03 -8.52
N TRP A 248 0.87 18.23 -8.12
CA TRP A 248 2.00 17.64 -8.82
C TRP A 248 2.33 16.25 -8.26
N LEU A 249 1.91 15.93 -7.03
CA LEU A 249 2.15 14.66 -6.38
C LEU A 249 0.84 13.90 -6.13
N TYR A 250 0.78 12.66 -6.62
CA TYR A 250 -0.33 11.73 -6.41
C TYR A 250 0.16 10.50 -5.63
N LEU A 251 -0.61 10.08 -4.63
CA LEU A 251 -0.32 8.90 -3.83
C LEU A 251 -1.35 7.82 -4.15
N GLY A 252 -0.88 6.66 -4.61
CA GLY A 252 -1.73 5.54 -5.00
C GLY A 252 -1.39 4.25 -4.27
N TYR A 253 -2.33 3.33 -4.23
CA TYR A 253 -2.13 1.98 -3.71
C TYR A 253 -2.97 0.94 -4.43
N LEU A 254 -2.44 -0.28 -4.50
CA LEU A 254 -3.17 -1.41 -5.03
C LEU A 254 -3.95 -2.11 -3.92
N ALA A 255 -5.25 -2.28 -4.11
CA ALA A 255 -6.10 -3.09 -3.24
C ALA A 255 -6.97 -4.04 -4.07
N LYS A 256 -7.39 -5.14 -3.45
CA LYS A 256 -8.39 -6.04 -4.05
C LYS A 256 -9.76 -5.70 -3.47
N ASP A 257 -10.70 -5.35 -4.34
CA ASP A 257 -12.11 -5.20 -4.01
C ASP A 257 -12.94 -6.36 -4.62
N SER A 258 -14.26 -6.25 -4.57
CA SER A 258 -15.18 -7.23 -5.16
C SER A 258 -15.05 -7.37 -6.69
N ALA A 259 -14.51 -6.36 -7.36
CA ALA A 259 -14.33 -6.33 -8.81
C ALA A 259 -12.90 -6.69 -9.26
N GLY A 260 -11.97 -6.88 -8.32
CA GLY A 260 -10.62 -7.38 -8.58
C GLY A 260 -9.53 -6.50 -7.99
N LEU A 261 -8.31 -6.63 -8.52
CA LEU A 261 -7.19 -5.78 -8.12
C LEU A 261 -7.29 -4.43 -8.84
N ARG A 262 -7.31 -3.32 -8.08
CA ARG A 262 -7.42 -1.95 -8.60
C ARG A 262 -6.43 -1.00 -7.95
N LEU A 263 -6.09 0.05 -8.68
CA LEU A 263 -5.35 1.21 -8.17
C LEU A 263 -6.34 2.20 -7.57
N HIS A 264 -6.16 2.49 -6.29
CA HIS A 264 -6.84 3.56 -5.57
C HIS A 264 -5.89 4.74 -5.40
N THR A 265 -6.42 5.95 -5.40
CA THR A 265 -5.64 7.19 -5.29
C THR A 265 -6.15 8.00 -4.10
N LEU A 266 -5.25 8.46 -3.23
CA LEU A 266 -5.62 9.45 -2.22
C LEU A 266 -5.91 10.78 -2.92
N PHE A 267 -7.06 11.36 -2.65
CA PHE A 267 -7.52 12.56 -3.32
C PHE A 267 -8.20 13.53 -2.35
N GLU A 268 -9.13 14.36 -2.84
CA GLU A 268 -9.66 15.50 -2.10
C GLU A 268 -10.29 15.11 -0.76
N ARG A 269 -10.97 13.96 -0.69
CA ARG A 269 -11.59 13.52 0.56
C ARG A 269 -10.54 13.05 1.57
N GLU A 270 -9.64 12.18 1.16
CA GLU A 270 -8.66 11.56 2.05
C GLU A 270 -7.64 12.58 2.55
N TYR A 271 -7.22 13.52 1.69
CA TYR A 271 -6.32 14.58 2.12
C TYR A 271 -7.02 15.60 3.03
N LEU A 272 -8.33 15.83 2.90
CA LEU A 272 -9.08 16.67 3.83
C LEU A 272 -9.13 16.03 5.23
N GLU A 273 -9.30 14.71 5.29
CA GLU A 273 -9.22 13.95 6.55
C GLU A 273 -7.82 14.04 7.17
N VAL A 274 -6.76 13.91 6.36
CA VAL A 274 -5.37 14.13 6.80
C VAL A 274 -5.17 15.55 7.34
N TYR A 275 -5.63 16.57 6.61
CA TYR A 275 -5.56 17.98 7.02
C TYR A 275 -6.23 18.21 8.38
N ASN A 276 -7.47 17.72 8.54
CA ASN A 276 -8.23 17.88 9.78
C ASN A 276 -7.51 17.25 10.98
N ARG A 277 -6.92 16.07 10.81
CA ARG A 277 -6.11 15.42 11.86
C ARG A 277 -4.88 16.25 12.25
N ILE A 278 -4.17 16.81 11.27
CA ILE A 278 -3.00 17.68 11.52
C ILE A 278 -3.41 18.92 12.32
N VAL A 279 -4.48 19.61 11.90
CA VAL A 279 -4.96 20.83 12.57
C VAL A 279 -5.48 20.56 13.98
N GLN A 280 -6.04 19.37 14.22
CA GLN A 280 -6.45 18.91 15.56
C GLN A 280 -5.27 18.48 16.46
N GLY A 281 -4.02 18.61 16.00
CA GLY A 281 -2.83 18.22 16.76
C GLY A 281 -2.58 16.71 16.79
N GLN A 282 -3.27 15.93 15.96
CA GLN A 282 -3.11 14.48 15.84
C GLN A 282 -2.10 14.08 14.75
N GLY A 283 -1.47 15.06 14.10
CA GLY A 283 -0.42 14.83 13.10
C GLY A 283 0.80 14.15 13.71
N ARG A 284 1.32 13.15 13.01
CA ARG A 284 2.50 12.37 13.42
C ARG A 284 3.80 13.01 12.94
N VAL A 285 3.73 13.73 11.83
CA VAL A 285 4.86 14.45 11.25
C VAL A 285 4.93 15.85 11.86
N THR A 286 5.92 16.09 12.72
CA THR A 286 6.13 17.40 13.36
C THR A 286 7.12 18.26 12.59
N LYS A 287 7.11 19.58 12.86
CA LYS A 287 8.05 20.56 12.29
C LYS A 287 9.51 20.14 12.44
N GLU A 288 9.87 19.55 13.57
CA GLU A 288 11.25 19.11 13.88
C GLU A 288 11.76 17.97 12.99
N HIS A 289 10.84 17.16 12.45
CA HIS A 289 11.17 16.09 11.49
C HIS A 289 11.41 16.64 10.08
N LEU A 290 10.79 17.79 9.78
CA LEU A 290 10.80 18.44 8.46
C LEU A 290 11.82 19.58 8.37
N SER A 291 12.32 20.07 9.50
CA SER A 291 13.45 20.99 9.57
C SER A 291 14.69 20.32 8.95
N PRO A 292 15.46 21.01 8.09
CA PRO A 292 16.66 20.45 7.48
C PRO A 292 17.65 20.04 8.57
N LYS A 293 17.74 18.74 8.87
CA LYS A 293 18.85 18.20 9.67
C LYS A 293 20.00 17.97 8.71
N LEU A 294 21.00 18.85 8.75
CA LEU A 294 22.28 18.69 8.04
C LEU A 294 22.83 17.27 8.25
N LYS A 295 23.05 16.51 7.15
CA LYS A 295 24.00 15.38 6.92
C LYS A 295 23.59 14.65 5.62
N SER A 296 24.44 14.17 4.71
CA SER A 296 25.89 13.93 4.63
C SER A 296 26.31 13.87 3.14
N LYS A 297 27.61 14.02 2.84
CA LYS A 297 28.21 13.92 1.48
C LYS A 297 27.73 12.68 0.70
N ARG A 298 27.16 12.87 -0.49
CA ARG A 298 27.28 11.89 -1.59
C ARG A 298 28.70 12.01 -2.16
N SER A 299 29.38 10.89 -2.44
CA SER A 299 30.66 10.95 -3.14
C SER A 299 30.44 11.54 -4.53
N GLY A 300 31.02 12.73 -4.78
CA GLY A 300 31.06 13.35 -6.12
C GLY A 300 29.92 14.30 -6.49
N GLY A 301 29.02 14.68 -5.57
CA GLY A 301 27.93 15.63 -5.87
C GLY A 301 27.89 16.83 -4.91
N SER A 302 27.56 18.01 -5.43
CA SER A 302 27.38 19.26 -4.65
C SER A 302 26.37 19.11 -3.51
N TYR A 303 26.59 19.81 -2.41
CA TYR A 303 25.63 19.90 -1.29
C TYR A 303 24.30 20.51 -1.78
N GLN A 304 23.31 19.68 -2.08
CA GLN A 304 21.93 20.15 -2.16
C GLN A 304 21.29 19.92 -0.80
N LEU A 305 21.06 21.01 -0.07
CA LEU A 305 20.15 21.00 1.07
C LEU A 305 18.76 20.63 0.52
N PRO A 306 18.04 19.67 1.11
CA PRO A 306 16.63 19.49 0.80
C PRO A 306 15.95 20.85 1.03
N LEU A 307 15.23 21.36 0.03
CA LEU A 307 14.45 22.59 0.19
C LEU A 307 13.60 22.47 1.47
N PRO A 308 13.64 23.46 2.36
CA PRO A 308 12.84 23.42 3.59
C PRO A 308 11.37 23.31 3.20
N LEU A 309 10.70 22.31 3.74
CA LEU A 309 9.27 22.09 3.52
C LEU A 309 8.50 23.28 4.09
N ARG A 310 7.52 23.81 3.35
CA ARG A 310 6.62 24.84 3.84
C ARG A 310 5.78 24.23 4.96
N PHE A 311 5.71 24.89 6.12
CA PHE A 311 5.06 24.34 7.33
C PHE A 311 3.66 24.93 7.57
N SER A 312 2.90 25.19 6.51
CA SER A 312 1.59 25.81 6.67
C SER A 312 0.59 25.08 5.79
N PRO A 313 -0.08 24.02 6.30
CA PRO A 313 -1.17 23.41 5.56
C PRO A 313 -2.26 24.47 5.37
N VAL A 314 -2.58 24.79 4.13
CA VAL A 314 -3.63 25.76 3.80
C VAL A 314 -4.96 25.03 3.74
N LYS A 315 -5.98 25.59 4.40
CA LYS A 315 -7.34 25.01 4.33
C LYS A 315 -7.82 25.06 2.87
N PRO A 316 -8.23 23.93 2.29
CA PRO A 316 -8.74 23.93 0.92
C PRO A 316 -10.00 24.80 0.79
N SER A 317 -10.08 25.56 -0.31
CA SER A 317 -11.27 26.31 -0.72
C SER A 317 -12.26 25.44 -1.51
N LEU A 318 -12.36 24.15 -1.17
CA LEU A 318 -13.24 23.21 -1.87
C LEU A 318 -14.69 23.40 -1.41
N LYS A 319 -15.60 23.57 -2.38
CA LYS A 319 -17.06 23.57 -2.11
C LYS A 319 -17.57 22.18 -1.69
N LYS A 320 -16.95 21.11 -2.22
CA LYS A 320 -17.21 19.70 -1.89
C LYS A 320 -15.95 18.89 -2.19
N ALA A 321 -15.54 18.02 -1.27
CA ALA A 321 -14.45 17.07 -1.50
C ALA A 321 -14.98 15.85 -2.27
N ARG A 322 -14.27 15.43 -3.32
CA ARG A 322 -14.66 14.33 -4.20
C ARG A 322 -13.70 13.15 -4.10
N ALA A 323 -14.17 11.96 -4.50
CA ALA A 323 -13.28 10.83 -4.73
C ALA A 323 -12.54 11.00 -6.06
N PHE A 324 -11.38 10.36 -6.22
CA PHE A 324 -10.67 10.38 -7.50
C PHE A 324 -11.51 9.78 -8.63
N ASP A 325 -12.29 8.75 -8.33
CA ASP A 325 -13.19 8.12 -9.29
C ASP A 325 -14.25 9.10 -9.81
N ASP A 326 -14.75 10.03 -8.97
CA ASP A 326 -15.69 11.06 -9.39
C ASP A 326 -15.07 12.01 -10.44
N LEU A 327 -13.79 12.35 -10.28
CA LEU A 327 -13.04 13.15 -11.26
C LEU A 327 -12.92 12.40 -12.59
N ILE A 328 -12.60 11.10 -12.54
CA ILE A 328 -12.50 10.26 -13.73
C ILE A 328 -13.86 10.15 -14.42
N ILE A 329 -14.94 9.95 -13.67
CA ILE A 329 -16.32 9.91 -14.19
C ILE A 329 -16.67 11.23 -14.88
N GLU A 330 -16.40 12.37 -14.25
CA GLU A 330 -16.64 13.69 -14.83
C GLU A 330 -15.87 13.87 -16.14
N GLN A 331 -14.59 13.48 -16.16
CA GLN A 331 -13.77 13.53 -17.38
C GLN A 331 -14.30 12.62 -18.49
N ILE A 332 -14.78 11.42 -18.14
CA ILE A 332 -15.43 10.50 -19.09
C ILE A 332 -16.72 11.14 -19.64
N GLN A 333 -17.57 11.70 -18.79
CA GLN A 333 -18.82 12.34 -19.20
C GLN A 333 -18.57 13.51 -20.15
N ASN A 334 -17.58 14.36 -19.85
CA ASN A 334 -17.18 15.45 -20.73
C ASN A 334 -16.76 14.92 -22.11
N ARG A 335 -15.95 13.85 -22.16
CA ARG A 335 -15.57 13.21 -23.43
C ARG A 335 -16.74 12.60 -24.18
N VAL A 336 -17.69 11.98 -23.48
CA VAL A 336 -18.91 11.46 -24.10
C VAL A 336 -19.72 12.59 -24.74
N ASN A 337 -19.88 13.71 -24.03
CA ASN A 337 -20.58 14.90 -24.54
C ASN A 337 -19.85 15.53 -25.73
N GLU A 338 -18.52 15.49 -25.75
CA GLU A 338 -17.67 15.96 -26.84
C GLU A 338 -17.54 14.97 -28.02
N GLY A 339 -18.10 13.76 -27.90
CA GLY A 339 -18.02 12.71 -28.93
C GLY A 339 -16.65 12.04 -29.06
N THR A 340 -15.78 12.16 -28.04
CA THR A 340 -14.40 11.65 -28.03
C THR A 340 -14.22 10.39 -27.15
N ALA A 341 -15.32 9.74 -26.75
CA ALA A 341 -15.28 8.60 -25.83
C ALA A 341 -14.64 7.33 -26.43
N THR A 342 -13.80 6.65 -25.66
CA THR A 342 -13.09 5.42 -26.07
C THR A 342 -13.82 4.12 -25.70
N ALA A 343 -13.28 3.00 -26.17
CA ALA A 343 -13.69 1.67 -25.71
C ALA A 343 -13.46 1.45 -24.20
N TRP A 344 -12.47 2.14 -23.62
CA TRP A 344 -12.23 2.10 -22.17
C TRP A 344 -13.32 2.86 -21.41
N ASP A 345 -13.68 4.07 -21.85
CA ASP A 345 -14.78 4.85 -21.26
C ASP A 345 -16.09 4.04 -21.19
N LYS A 346 -16.37 3.26 -22.24
CA LYS A 346 -17.53 2.35 -22.29
C LYS A 346 -17.42 1.18 -21.30
N LYS A 347 -16.23 0.59 -21.12
CA LYS A 347 -15.99 -0.49 -20.14
C LYS A 347 -16.05 0.00 -18.70
N PHE A 348 -15.46 1.17 -18.42
CA PHE A 348 -15.49 1.80 -17.12
C PHE A 348 -16.94 2.12 -16.71
N ARG A 349 -17.75 2.64 -17.63
CA ARG A 349 -19.19 2.86 -17.44
C ARG A 349 -19.94 1.58 -17.05
N ILE A 350 -19.70 0.47 -17.75
CA ILE A 350 -20.33 -0.83 -17.47
C ILE A 350 -19.92 -1.36 -16.09
N ALA A 351 -18.66 -1.13 -15.68
CA ALA A 351 -18.16 -1.60 -14.40
C ALA A 351 -18.66 -0.78 -13.21
N HIS A 352 -19.22 0.42 -13.43
CA HIS A 352 -19.63 1.35 -12.36
C HIS A 352 -21.11 1.79 -12.45
N ASP A 353 -21.91 1.19 -13.34
CA ASP A 353 -23.39 1.26 -13.34
C ASP A 353 -23.99 2.68 -13.35
N PHE A 354 -23.45 3.60 -14.15
CA PHE A 354 -24.03 4.93 -14.35
C PHE A 354 -24.80 5.01 -15.68
N SER A 355 -26.13 5.24 -15.62
CA SER A 355 -27.01 5.50 -16.77
C SER A 355 -26.88 6.94 -17.28
N ILE A 356 -26.99 7.13 -18.61
CA ILE A 356 -27.00 8.44 -19.29
C ILE A 356 -28.28 9.20 -18.96
#